data_AF-A0A644XHT9-F1
#
_entry.id   AF-A0A644XHT9-F1
#
_cell.length_a   1.000
_cell.length_b   1.000
_cell.length_c   1.000
_cell.angle_alpha   90.00
_cell.angle_beta   90.00
_cell.angle_gamma   90.00
#
_symmetry.space_group_name_H-M   'P 1'
#
loop_
_entity.id
_entity.type
_entity.pdbx_description
1 polymer ?
#
loop_
_entity_poly.entity_id
_entity_poly.type
_entity_poly.pdbx_seq_one_letter_code
_entity_poly.pdbx_strand_id
1 'polypeptide(L)' 'MPVLAAGTYSFATAVAEGTQEDHVQHQWRHDALILTSVSTSASAGIMGIPMRSVNLHVIN' A
#
# COMPACT_ATOMS: atom_id res chain seq x y z
N MET A 1 3.85 0.53 8.36
CA MET A 1 3.40 0.10 7.02
C MET A 1 1.89 -0.02 7.04
N PRO A 2 1.18 0.26 5.93
CA PRO A 2 -0.25 -0.01 5.82
C PRO A 2 -0.56 -1.49 6.04
N VAL A 3 -1.74 -1.81 6.58
CA VAL A 3 -2.19 -3.19 6.81
C VAL A 3 -3.14 -3.59 5.69
N LEU A 4 -2.80 -4.61 4.91
CA LEU A 4 -3.69 -5.14 3.87
C LEU A 4 -4.69 -6.12 4.48
N ALA A 5 -5.95 -6.08 4.04
CA ALA A 5 -6.94 -7.09 4.40
C ALA A 5 -6.46 -8.51 4.00
N ALA A 6 -7.03 -9.55 4.61
CA ALA A 6 -6.71 -10.92 4.23
C ALA A 6 -7.15 -11.19 2.78
N GLY A 7 -6.26 -11.76 1.96
CA GLY A 7 -6.54 -11.99 0.54
C GLY A 7 -5.28 -12.12 -0.31
N THR A 8 -5.48 -12.43 -1.59
CA THR A 8 -4.42 -12.56 -2.58
C THR A 8 -4.27 -11.27 -3.37
N TYR A 9 -3.06 -10.74 -3.41
CA TYR A 9 -2.70 -9.50 -4.08
C TYR A 9 -1.64 -9.76 -5.14
N SER A 10 -1.74 -9.07 -6.27
CA SER A 10 -0.70 -9.05 -7.29
C SER A 10 0.05 -7.72 -7.27
N PHE A 11 1.35 -7.80 -7.46
CA PHE A 11 2.25 -6.64 -7.50
C PHE A 11 2.84 -6.51 -8.91
N ALA A 12 2.68 -5.34 -9.51
CA ALA A 12 3.39 -4.96 -10.73
C ALA A 12 4.73 -4.32 -10.38
N THR A 13 5.75 -4.59 -11.19
CA THR A 13 7.07 -3.97 -11.05
C THR A 13 7.43 -3.26 -12.33
N ALA A 14 7.95 -2.04 -12.21
CA ALA A 14 8.42 -1.26 -13.34
C ALA A 14 9.81 -0.69 -13.08
N VAL A 15 10.60 -0.57 -14.15
CA VAL A 15 11.88 0.13 -14.17
C VAL A 15 11.78 1.23 -15.22
N ALA A 16 12.04 2.47 -14.79
CA ALA A 16 11.96 3.66 -15.63
C ALA A 16 13.13 4.60 -15.30
N GLU A 17 13.48 5.44 -16.28
CA GLU A 17 14.46 6.51 -16.12
C GLU A 17 13.84 7.88 -16.42
N GLY A 18 14.41 8.93 -15.83
CA GLY A 18 13.93 10.31 -15.98
C GLY A 18 13.30 10.86 -14.70
N THR A 19 12.33 11.74 -14.87
CA THR A 19 11.60 12.42 -13.80
C THR A 19 10.16 11.90 -13.70
N GLN A 20 9.42 12.30 -12.67
CA GLN A 20 8.01 11.91 -12.57
C GLN A 20 7.18 12.40 -13.77
N GLU A 21 7.44 13.62 -14.25
CA GLU A 21 6.70 14.26 -15.36
C GLU A 21 7.17 13.79 -16.74
N ASP A 22 8.46 13.48 -16.88
CA ASP A 22 9.07 13.05 -18.14
C ASP A 22 9.99 11.86 -17.89
N HIS A 23 9.50 10.66 -18.22
CA HIS A 23 10.21 9.40 -18.02
C HIS A 23 10.03 8.43 -19.19
N VAL A 24 11.04 7.60 -19.39
CA VAL A 24 11.01 6.46 -20.30
C VAL A 24 10.83 5.19 -19.49
N GLN A 25 9.77 4.43 -19.79
CA GLN A 25 9.52 3.12 -19.20
C GLN A 25 10.34 2.06 -19.94
N HIS A 26 11.32 1.46 -19.25
CA HIS A 26 12.20 0.43 -19.83
C HIS A 26 11.58 -0.96 -19.77
N GLN A 27 11.03 -1.30 -18.61
CA GLN A 27 10.42 -2.59 -18.37
C GLN A 27 9.20 -2.44 -17.48
N TRP A 28 8.11 -3.09 -17.90
CA TRP A 28 6.91 -3.22 -17.10
C TRP A 28 6.53 -4.69 -17.00
N ARG A 29 6.33 -5.18 -15.78
CA ARG A 29 5.89 -6.57 -15.55
C ARG A 29 4.66 -6.57 -14.66
N HIS A 30 3.55 -7.00 -15.26
CA HIS A 30 2.31 -7.29 -14.55
C HIS A 30 2.48 -8.56 -13.71
N ASP A 31 1.83 -8.59 -12.55
CA ASP A 31 1.77 -9.75 -11.66
C ASP A 31 3.15 -10.39 -11.37
N ALA A 32 4.17 -9.54 -11.25
CA ALA A 32 5.54 -9.95 -11.00
C ALA A 32 5.71 -10.70 -9.67
N LEU A 33 4.80 -10.48 -8.73
CA LEU A 33 4.75 -11.16 -7.45
C LEU A 33 3.30 -11.28 -6.97
N ILE A 34 2.91 -12.48 -6.53
CA ILE A 34 1.63 -12.73 -5.87
C ILE A 34 1.90 -12.95 -4.38
N LEU A 35 1.22 -12.21 -3.52
CA LEU A 35 1.30 -12.37 -2.06
C LEU A 35 -0.08 -12.65 -1.48
N THR A 36 -0.14 -13.56 -0.52
CA THR A 36 -1.33 -13.76 0.30
C THR A 36 -1.15 -13.04 1.63
N SER A 37 -1.93 -11.99 1.85
CA SER A 37 -2.04 -11.34 3.15
C SER A 37 -2.86 -12.22 4.10
N VAL A 38 -2.31 -12.46 5.29
CA VAL A 38 -2.95 -13.22 6.37
C VAL A 38 -3.43 -12.31 7.51
N SER A 39 -3.60 -11.01 7.24
CA SER A 39 -3.81 -10.01 8.29
C SER A 39 -5.14 -10.17 9.02
N THR A 40 -5.10 -9.94 10.34
CA THR A 40 -6.23 -10.08 11.26
C THR A 40 -6.83 -8.74 11.71
N SER A 41 -6.25 -7.59 11.33
CA SER A 41 -6.59 -6.28 11.91
C SER A 41 -6.93 -5.18 10.90
N ALA A 42 -7.24 -5.51 9.65
CA ALA A 42 -7.80 -4.53 8.71
C ALA A 42 -9.25 -4.23 9.13
N SER A 43 -9.46 -3.09 9.80
CA SER A 43 -10.73 -2.78 10.45
C SER A 43 -11.79 -2.15 9.53
N ALA A 44 -11.39 -1.65 8.34
CA ALA A 44 -12.31 -1.15 7.32
C ALA A 44 -11.65 -1.12 5.92
N GLY A 45 -12.31 -1.68 4.91
CA GLY A 45 -11.84 -1.67 3.51
C GLY A 45 -10.65 -2.60 3.23
N ILE A 46 -9.96 -2.39 2.11
CA ILE A 46 -8.83 -3.23 1.64
C ILE A 46 -7.48 -2.87 2.27
N MET A 47 -7.40 -1.71 2.92
CA MET A 47 -6.18 -1.15 3.51
C MET A 47 -6.50 -0.38 4.80
N GLY A 48 -5.85 -0.76 5.90
CA GLY A 48 -5.84 -0.01 7.14
C GLY A 48 -4.63 0.92 7.23
N ILE A 49 -4.84 2.15 7.71
CA ILE A 49 -3.79 3.09 8.07
C ILE A 49 -3.64 3.11 9.60
N PRO A 50 -2.43 2.92 10.14
CA PRO A 50 -2.24 2.88 11.59
C PRO A 50 -2.52 4.25 12.21
N MET A 51 -3.49 4.28 13.12
CA MET A 51 -3.76 5.44 13.97
C MET A 51 -2.70 5.52 15.05
N ARG A 52 -1.70 6.40 14.85
CA ARG A 52 -0.52 6.47 15.73
C ARG A 52 -0.79 7.16 17.07
N SER A 53 -1.71 8.13 17.10
CA SER A 53 -2.05 8.88 18.31
C SER A 53 -3.44 9.49 18.18
N VAL A 54 -4.20 9.45 19.28
CA VAL A 54 -5.44 10.21 19.47
C VAL A 54 -5.35 10.84 20.85
N ASN A 55 -5.51 12.15 20.93
CA ASN A 55 -5.58 12.87 22.19
C ASN A 55 -6.92 13.58 22.30
N LEU A 56 -7.49 13.56 23.50
CA LEU A 56 -8.67 14.33 23.85
C LEU A 56 -8.23 15.48 24.75
N HIS A 57 -8.54 16.71 24.36
CA HIS A 57 -8.33 17.88 25.20
C HIS A 57 -9.68 18.42 25.64
N VAL A 58 -9.86 18.57 26.96
CA VAL A 58 -11.00 19.28 27.54
C VAL A 58 -10.63 20.76 27.57
N ILE A 59 -11.45 21.58 26.91
CA ILE A 59 -11.37 23.04 26.95
C ILE A 59 -12.23 23.54 28.12
N ASN A 60 -11.62 24.32 29.01
CA ASN A 60 -12.26 25.01 30.14
C ASN A 60 -12.86 26.34 29.70
#